data_AF-A0A1V8U4H0-F1
#
_entry.id   AF-A0A1V8U4H0-F1
#
_cell.length_a   1.000
_cell.length_b   1.000
_cell.length_c   1.000
_cell.angle_alpha   90.00
_cell.angle_beta   90.00
_cell.angle_gamma   90.00
#
_symmetry.space_group_name_H-M   'P 1'
#
loop_
_entity.id
_entity.type
_entity.pdbx_description
1 polymer ?
#
loop_
_entity_poly.entity_id
_entity_poly.type
_entity_poly.pdbx_seq_one_letter_code
_entity_poly.pdbx_strand_id
1 'polypeptide(L)' 'LSIFHYGFEGLIVNEVRYLSLTEHKYGLDIEVPGATILSTFGFDVLALWEDAINLSIFCGAFLVLGYAALHLFLVEKR' A
#
# COMPACT_ATOMS: atom_id res chain seq x y z
N LEU A 1 2.72 -8.15 -8.61
CA LEU A 1 2.64 -7.22 -7.47
C LEU A 1 3.32 -7.86 -6.26
N SER A 2 3.92 -7.06 -5.38
CA SER A 2 4.61 -7.50 -4.16
C SER A 2 3.92 -6.91 -2.93
N ILE A 3 4.13 -7.51 -1.75
CA ILE A 3 3.64 -6.97 -0.46
C ILE A 3 4.15 -5.54 -0.23
N PHE A 4 5.40 -5.28 -0.62
CA PHE A 4 5.99 -3.96 -0.55
C PHE A 4 5.30 -2.94 -1.45
N HIS A 5 4.84 -3.35 -2.63
CA HIS A 5 4.12 -2.48 -3.54
C HIS A 5 2.77 -2.07 -2.96
N TYR A 6 1.93 -3.03 -2.52
CA TYR A 6 0.65 -2.72 -1.87
C TYR A 6 0.82 -1.88 -0.60
N GLY A 7 1.84 -2.19 0.21
CA GLY A 7 2.13 -1.42 1.42
C GLY A 7 2.56 0.02 1.11
N PHE A 8 3.47 0.19 0.15
CA PHE A 8 3.97 1.50 -0.22
C PHE A 8 2.90 2.36 -0.88
N GLU A 9 2.16 1.79 -1.85
CA GLU A 9 1.08 2.48 -2.56
C GLU A 9 -0.05 2.88 -1.61
N GLY A 10 -0.54 1.95 -0.78
CA GLY A 10 -1.57 2.24 0.21
C GLY A 10 -1.15 3.34 1.19
N LEU A 11 0.10 3.33 1.68
CA LEU A 11 0.60 4.35 2.60
C LEU A 11 0.74 5.72 1.94
N ILE A 12 1.35 5.80 0.75
CA ILE A 12 1.56 7.09 0.07
C ILE A 12 0.24 7.70 -0.40
N VAL A 13 -0.70 6.89 -0.86
CA VAL A 13 -2.06 7.34 -1.22
C VAL A 13 -2.82 7.81 0.03
N ASN A 14 -2.70 7.13 1.17
CA ASN A 14 -3.35 7.56 2.41
C ASN A 14 -2.85 8.93 2.88
N GLU A 15 -1.54 9.15 2.82
CA GLU A 15 -0.90 10.35 3.37
C GLU A 15 -1.01 11.55 2.43
N VAL A 16 -0.73 11.36 1.13
CA VAL A 16 -0.49 12.48 0.21
C VAL A 16 -1.74 12.87 -0.57
N ARG A 17 -2.72 11.98 -0.76
CA ARG A 17 -3.92 12.25 -1.58
C ARG A 17 -4.71 13.49 -1.12
N TYR A 18 -4.77 13.74 0.18
CA TYR A 18 -5.57 14.81 0.78
C TYR A 18 -4.80 16.11 0.99
N LEU A 19 -3.51 16.13 0.64
CA LEU A 19 -2.67 17.31 0.76
C LEU A 19 -2.71 18.13 -0.52
N SER A 20 -2.51 19.43 -0.38
CA SER A 20 -2.17 20.32 -1.48
C SER A 20 -0.72 20.73 -1.35
N LEU A 21 -0.01 20.81 -2.47
CA LEU A 21 1.38 21.23 -2.53
C LEU A 21 1.51 22.49 -3.37
N THR A 22 2.25 23.48 -2.89
CA THR A 22 2.56 24.68 -3.66
C THR A 22 3.72 24.39 -4.62
N GLU A 23 3.46 24.43 -5.92
CA GLU A 23 4.50 24.36 -6.97
C GLU A 23 4.83 25.78 -7.42
N HIS A 24 6.12 26.17 -7.34
CA HIS A 24 6.58 27.44 -7.91
C HIS A 24 7.04 27.22 -9.35
N LYS A 25 6.28 27.72 -10.32
CA LYS A 25 6.57 27.53 -11.75
C LYS A 25 6.34 28.82 -12.53
N TYR A 26 7.28 29.18 -13.40
CA TYR A 26 7.22 30.39 -14.22
C TYR A 26 7.01 31.70 -13.43
N GLY A 27 7.47 31.77 -12.18
CA GLY A 27 7.31 32.94 -11.30
C GLY A 27 5.95 33.05 -10.61
N LEU A 28 5.12 32.00 -10.68
CA LEU A 28 3.81 31.91 -10.02
C LEU A 28 3.80 30.73 -9.04
N ASP A 29 3.23 30.94 -7.87
CA ASP A 29 2.92 29.89 -6.89
C ASP A 29 1.52 29.35 -7.17
N ILE A 30 1.44 28.09 -7.59
CA ILE A 30 0.17 27.40 -7.83
C ILE A 30 -0.01 26.29 -6.80
N GLU A 31 -1.23 26.17 -6.28
CA GLU A 31 -1.59 25.08 -5.38
C GLU A 31 -2.07 23.88 -6.20
N VAL A 32 -1.31 22.79 -6.14
CA VAL A 32 -1.60 21.56 -6.89
C VAL A 32 -2.05 20.48 -5.91
N PRO A 33 -3.20 19.83 -6.15
CA PRO A 33 -3.64 18.71 -5.33
C PRO A 33 -2.63 17.55 -5.37
N GLY A 34 -2.32 16.97 -4.21
CA GLY A 34 -1.45 15.82 -4.08
C GLY A 34 -1.96 14.61 -4.87
N ALA A 35 -3.28 14.45 -4.98
CA ALA A 35 -3.90 13.43 -5.83
C ALA A 35 -3.46 13.52 -7.31
N THR A 36 -3.32 14.75 -7.84
CA THR A 36 -2.85 14.98 -9.22
C THR A 36 -1.38 14.58 -9.36
N ILE A 37 -0.57 14.92 -8.36
CA ILE A 37 0.86 14.57 -8.34
C ILE A 37 1.04 13.05 -8.29
N LEU A 38 0.35 12.36 -7.37
CA LEU A 38 0.32 10.91 -7.26
C LEU A 38 -0.04 10.23 -8.59
N SER A 39 -1.11 10.68 -9.25
CA SER A 39 -1.52 10.13 -10.54
C SER A 39 -0.48 10.33 -11.65
N THR A 40 0.30 11.42 -11.60
CA THR A 40 1.38 11.70 -12.57
C THR A 40 2.53 10.70 -12.43
N PHE A 41 2.80 10.21 -11.21
CA PHE A 41 3.79 9.17 -10.94
C PHE A 41 3.25 7.74 -11.17
N GLY A 42 1.98 7.59 -11.56
CA GLY A 42 1.37 6.31 -11.87
C GLY A 42 0.74 5.57 -10.67
N PHE A 43 0.52 6.26 -9.55
CA PHE A 43 -0.21 5.69 -8.40
C PHE A 43 -1.72 5.73 -8.62
N ASP A 44 -2.42 4.69 -8.19
CA ASP A 44 -3.88 4.69 -8.13
C ASP A 44 -4.38 5.30 -6.83
N VAL A 45 -4.79 6.58 -6.90
CA VAL A 45 -5.29 7.34 -5.75
C VAL A 45 -6.60 6.81 -5.16
N LEU A 46 -7.32 5.91 -5.84
CA LEU A 46 -8.56 5.31 -5.36
C LEU A 46 -8.36 3.89 -4.81
N ALA A 47 -7.18 3.28 -4.99
CA ALA A 47 -6.91 1.88 -4.68
C ALA A 47 -6.59 1.56 -3.20
N LEU A 48 -6.63 2.54 -2.29
CA LEU A 48 -6.25 2.34 -0.88
C LEU A 48 -6.90 1.11 -0.20
N TRP A 49 -8.19 0.87 -0.47
CA TRP A 49 -8.89 -0.29 0.08
C TRP A 49 -8.52 -1.60 -0.63
N GLU A 50 -8.24 -1.55 -1.93
CA GLU A 50 -7.78 -2.69 -2.69
C GLU A 50 -6.39 -3.14 -2.20
N ASP A 51 -5.48 -2.20 -1.96
CA ASP A 51 -4.16 -2.45 -1.39
C ASP A 51 -4.25 -3.08 0.01
N ALA A 52 -5.12 -2.55 0.86
CA ALA A 52 -5.36 -3.08 2.20
C ALA A 52 -5.91 -4.51 2.18
N ILE A 53 -6.85 -4.80 1.27
CA ILE A 53 -7.41 -6.15 1.09
C ILE A 53 -6.32 -7.12 0.61
N ASN A 54 -5.52 -6.73 -0.38
CA ASN A 54 -4.43 -7.56 -0.89
C ASN A 54 -3.39 -7.87 0.20
N LEU A 55 -3.01 -6.87 1.02
CA LEU A 55 -2.15 -7.09 2.19
C LEU A 55 -2.77 -8.06 3.21
N SER A 56 -4.08 -7.94 3.47
CA SER A 56 -4.78 -8.87 4.36
C SER A 56 -4.78 -10.29 3.82
N ILE A 57 -4.90 -10.48 2.50
CA ILE A 57 -4.81 -11.80 1.86
C ILE A 57 -3.41 -12.40 2.06
N PHE A 58 -2.34 -11.63 1.86
CA PHE A 58 -0.97 -12.10 2.13
C PHE A 58 -0.78 -12.49 3.60
N CYS A 59 -1.26 -11.66 4.53
CA CYS A 59 -1.21 -11.95 5.95
C CYS A 59 -1.94 -13.26 6.29
N GLY A 60 -3.19 -13.40 5.81
CA GLY A 60 -3.98 -14.61 6.00
C GLY A 60 -3.31 -15.86 5.40
N ALA A 61 -2.74 -15.74 4.21
CA ALA A 61 -2.01 -16.83 3.56
C ALA A 61 -0.80 -17.29 4.40
N PHE A 62 0.02 -16.36 4.91
CA PHE A 62 1.15 -16.71 5.78
C PHE A 62 0.72 -17.31 7.11
N LEU A 63 -0.38 -16.84 7.70
CA LEU A 63 -0.92 -17.43 8.93
C LEU A 63 -1.38 -18.88 8.69
N VAL A 64 -2.12 -19.12 7.61
CA VAL A 64 -2.58 -20.47 7.25
C VAL A 64 -1.40 -21.39 6.94
N LEU A 65 -0.44 -20.94 6.16
CA LEU A 65 0.77 -21.70 5.85
C LEU A 65 1.59 -21.98 7.10
N GLY A 66 1.74 -21.00 8.00
CA GLY A 66 2.43 -21.15 9.27
C GLY A 66 1.72 -22.18 10.18
N TYR A 67 0.40 -22.09 10.29
CA TYR A 67 -0.40 -23.06 11.04
C TYR A 67 -0.30 -24.47 10.45
N ALA A 68 -0.42 -24.61 9.13
CA ALA A 68 -0.27 -25.89 8.45
C ALA A 68 1.14 -26.46 8.64
N ALA A 69 2.17 -25.63 8.58
CA ALA A 69 3.55 -26.05 8.82
C ALA A 69 3.73 -26.56 10.24
N LEU A 70 3.18 -25.87 11.25
CA LEU A 70 3.16 -26.34 12.63
C LEU A 70 2.40 -27.66 12.74
N HIS A 71 1.21 -27.77 12.16
CA HIS A 71 0.38 -28.97 12.27
C HIS A 71 0.99 -30.21 11.60
N LEU A 72 1.73 -30.03 10.50
CA LEU A 72 2.28 -31.13 9.69
C LEU A 72 3.73 -31.47 10.02
N PHE A 73 4.58 -30.47 10.30
CA PHE A 73 6.02 -30.68 10.53
C PHE A 73 6.41 -30.69 12.00
N LEU A 74 5.62 -30.09 12.90
CA LEU A 74 5.88 -30.18 14.33
C LEU A 74 5.34 -31.53 14.84
N VAL A 75 6.14 -32.57 14.67
CA VAL A 75 5.99 -33.80 15.45
C VAL A 75 6.36 -33.44 16.89
N GLU A 76 5.36 -33.11 17.71
CA GLU A 76 5.52 -33.19 19.16
C GLU A 76 5.85 -34.64 19.52
N LYS A 77 7.16 -34.93 19.59
CA LYS A 77 7.66 -36.10 20.31
C LYS A 77 7.28 -35.90 21.77
N ARG A 78 6.15 -36.48 22.16
CA ARG A 78 5.93 -36.87 23.56
C ARG A 78 6.86 -38.01 23.94
#